data_AF-A0A8J8JF88-F1
#
_entry.id   AF-A0A8J8JF88-F1
#
_cell.length_a   1.000
_cell.length_b   1.000
_cell.length_c   1.000
_cell.angle_alpha   90.00
_cell.angle_beta   90.00
_cell.angle_gamma   90.00
#
_symmetry.space_group_name_H-M   'P 1'
#
loop_
_entity.id
_entity.type
_entity.pdbx_description
1 polymer ?
#
loop_
_entity_poly.entity_id
_entity_poly.type
_entity_poly.pdbx_seq_one_letter_code
_entity_poly.pdbx_strand_id
1 'polypeptide(L)'
;MMEKEILELLRLERMREPLSPSRRVREFQTRLQRIKNGEETEVAGFLLARKPPHAPMDAAYYLLSPLSPSELAGLEKDEFRTYLIVRATENTKVSGEVRPGSYVLVRGVMDAYPLGNLRMIHASSIEGKDYSDYWKDYREFALSRREVVELFERTIYVRDDMRKALIYSLYGVPYILWGSGVSQWGEGFEYTVYKHRENMGLLALWKALKYLQSSLPWELRLGKETSLEIIDPMLDIDFRTRNPNRSDMKYYTPPSKRGLVRIPKWTEKYLMNKRAIGLLPQDVEADPTDALAKISETPFVLMPWEEKPYFEENREFRQLIPNLLVTIFINRERFRSMSHDELGRLREEHLKWRRWGREEYSETFGKLTTPSGVFHLGMRFYLDARLFGAITRFYGKITDKAVKDVREIDDTILNEWNVVLDEIIRKRPEVIMKLEKEYEHYIPHDVRAQKALQIFHDLASTSPNGEVTREEFLREMMRGGFNERDALDMIERFIATGYIYEPFPGKLRLVR
;
A
#
# COMPACT_ATOMS: atom_id res chain seq x y z
N MET A 1 19.96 27.48 -32.28
CA MET A 1 19.35 26.18 -32.67
C MET A 1 20.05 25.02 -31.97
N MET A 2 21.39 24.93 -32.07
CA MET A 2 22.21 23.89 -31.43
C MET A 2 22.06 23.77 -29.89
N GLU A 3 21.89 24.87 -29.15
CA GLU A 3 21.64 24.81 -27.69
C GLU A 3 20.31 24.15 -27.31
N LYS A 4 19.26 24.30 -28.13
CA LYS A 4 17.97 23.65 -27.87
C LYS A 4 18.06 22.15 -28.10
N GLU A 5 18.76 21.71 -29.15
CA GLU A 5 18.97 20.29 -29.44
C GLU A 5 19.86 19.62 -28.38
N ILE A 6 20.90 20.31 -27.88
CA ILE A 6 21.74 19.80 -26.79
C ILE A 6 20.95 19.72 -25.47
N LEU A 7 20.10 20.71 -25.18
CA LEU A 7 19.21 20.68 -24.01
C LEU A 7 18.12 19.60 -24.13
N GLU A 8 17.60 19.34 -25.33
CA GLU A 8 16.68 18.24 -25.59
C GLU A 8 17.36 16.88 -25.48
N LEU A 9 18.60 16.73 -25.98
CA LEU A 9 19.40 15.53 -25.83
C LEU A 9 19.77 15.26 -24.37
N LEU A 10 20.16 16.28 -23.60
CA LEU A 10 20.40 16.17 -22.15
C LEU A 10 19.11 15.89 -21.36
N ARG A 11 17.96 16.36 -21.84
CA ARG A 11 16.65 15.99 -21.27
C ARG A 11 16.30 14.54 -21.58
N LEU A 12 16.50 14.08 -22.81
CA LEU A 12 16.29 12.70 -23.23
C LEU A 12 17.25 11.72 -22.54
N GLU A 13 18.49 12.12 -22.30
CA GLU A 13 19.50 11.33 -21.57
C GLU A 13 19.16 11.24 -20.07
N ARG A 14 18.46 12.24 -19.52
CA ARG A 14 17.92 12.21 -18.16
C ARG A 14 16.61 11.44 -18.02
N MET A 15 15.88 11.22 -19.11
CA MET A 15 14.58 10.54 -19.09
C MET A 15 14.77 9.02 -19.20
N ARG A 16 14.29 8.29 -18.21
CA ARG A 16 14.29 6.82 -18.24
C ARG A 16 13.53 6.33 -19.46
N GLU A 17 14.09 5.33 -20.16
CA GLU A 17 13.39 4.70 -21.27
C GLU A 17 12.06 4.04 -20.78
N PRO A 18 10.90 4.41 -21.35
CA PRO A 18 9.62 3.81 -20.97
C PRO A 18 9.51 2.34 -21.37
N LEU A 19 9.05 1.49 -20.44
CA LEU A 19 8.71 0.11 -20.73
C LEU A 19 7.36 0.03 -21.48
N SER A 20 7.42 0.10 -22.81
CA SER A 20 6.23 0.07 -23.66
C SER A 20 5.69 -1.34 -23.92
N PRO A 21 4.36 -1.52 -24.13
CA PRO A 21 3.79 -2.77 -24.62
C PRO A 21 4.46 -3.27 -25.90
N SER A 22 4.67 -2.39 -26.89
CA SER A 22 5.27 -2.74 -28.19
C SER A 22 6.67 -3.34 -28.05
N ARG A 23 7.48 -2.84 -27.11
CA ARG A 23 8.80 -3.41 -26.83
C ARG A 23 8.69 -4.84 -26.29
N ARG A 24 7.82 -5.08 -25.30
CA ARG A 24 7.61 -6.41 -24.70
C ARG A 24 7.09 -7.42 -25.72
N VAL A 25 6.20 -7.00 -26.61
CA VAL A 25 5.71 -7.83 -27.73
C VAL A 25 6.88 -8.21 -28.66
N ARG A 26 7.75 -7.28 -29.03
CA ARG A 26 8.92 -7.54 -29.89
C ARG A 26 9.94 -8.45 -29.23
N GLU A 27 10.25 -8.23 -27.95
CA GLU A 27 11.16 -9.07 -27.16
C GLU A 27 10.62 -10.50 -27.06
N PHE A 28 9.33 -10.65 -26.79
CA PHE A 28 8.67 -11.95 -26.75
C PHE A 28 8.71 -12.67 -28.11
N GLN A 29 8.36 -11.98 -29.20
CA GLN A 29 8.45 -12.56 -30.54
C GLN A 29 9.88 -12.99 -30.88
N THR A 30 10.86 -12.14 -30.60
CA THR A 30 12.29 -12.44 -30.83
C THR A 30 12.73 -13.66 -30.04
N ARG A 31 12.31 -13.78 -28.77
CA ARG A 31 12.56 -14.95 -27.94
C ARG A 31 11.98 -16.22 -28.56
N LEU A 32 10.71 -16.19 -28.98
CA LEU A 32 10.04 -17.34 -29.60
C LEU A 32 10.69 -17.79 -30.92
N GLN A 33 11.19 -16.84 -31.71
CA GLN A 33 11.83 -17.12 -33.00
C GLN A 33 13.25 -17.68 -32.86
N ARG A 34 13.93 -17.40 -31.75
CA ARG A 34 15.28 -17.94 -31.48
C ARG A 34 15.26 -19.42 -31.06
N ILE A 35 14.17 -19.90 -30.48
CA ILE A 35 14.02 -21.28 -30.01
C ILE A 35 13.80 -22.20 -31.22
N LYS A 36 14.57 -23.29 -31.33
CA LYS A 36 14.47 -24.22 -32.46
C LYS A 36 13.25 -25.14 -32.31
N ASN A 37 12.76 -25.68 -33.44
CA ASN A 37 11.72 -26.72 -33.38
C ASN A 37 12.27 -27.98 -32.71
N GLY A 38 11.46 -28.64 -31.89
CA GLY A 38 11.85 -29.81 -31.13
C GLY A 38 12.61 -29.52 -29.84
N GLU A 39 12.87 -28.24 -29.53
CA GLU A 39 13.57 -27.82 -28.31
C GLU A 39 12.59 -27.74 -27.12
N GLU A 40 12.96 -28.35 -25.99
CA GLU A 40 12.23 -28.20 -24.73
C GLU A 40 12.50 -26.82 -24.14
N THR A 41 11.45 -26.09 -23.79
CA THR A 41 11.55 -24.71 -23.32
C THR A 41 10.47 -24.39 -22.28
N GLU A 42 10.64 -23.22 -21.66
CA GLU A 42 9.65 -22.61 -20.79
C GLU A 42 9.31 -21.19 -21.29
N VAL A 43 8.02 -20.91 -21.44
CA VAL A 43 7.51 -19.59 -21.84
C VAL A 43 6.43 -19.13 -20.89
N ALA A 44 6.56 -17.91 -20.38
CA ALA A 44 5.56 -17.28 -19.52
C ALA A 44 4.71 -16.27 -20.31
N GLY A 45 3.45 -16.12 -19.92
CA GLY A 45 2.53 -15.16 -20.52
C GLY A 45 1.12 -15.25 -19.94
N PHE A 46 0.23 -14.41 -20.43
CA PHE A 46 -1.18 -14.39 -20.04
C PHE A 46 -2.00 -15.34 -20.91
N LEU A 47 -2.64 -16.32 -20.28
CA LEU A 47 -3.44 -17.32 -20.95
C LEU A 47 -4.76 -16.71 -21.44
N LEU A 48 -4.90 -16.60 -22.76
CA LEU A 48 -6.14 -16.27 -23.43
C LEU A 48 -6.83 -17.58 -23.81
N ALA A 49 -7.84 -17.98 -23.04
CA ALA A 49 -8.52 -19.26 -23.21
C ALA A 49 -9.47 -19.28 -24.44
N ARG A 50 -8.93 -18.94 -25.61
CA ARG A 50 -9.60 -19.02 -26.90
C ARG A 50 -8.81 -19.90 -27.85
N LYS A 51 -9.57 -20.63 -28.66
CA LYS A 51 -9.04 -21.44 -29.75
C LYS A 51 -8.47 -20.50 -30.83
N PRO A 52 -7.20 -20.66 -31.24
CA PRO A 52 -6.64 -19.89 -32.33
C PRO A 52 -7.26 -20.30 -33.68
N PRO A 53 -7.23 -19.43 -34.71
CA PRO A 53 -7.69 -19.78 -36.04
C PRO A 53 -6.93 -20.99 -36.62
N HIS A 54 -7.62 -21.84 -37.40
CA HIS A 54 -7.08 -23.06 -38.01
C HIS A 54 -6.54 -24.12 -37.04
N ALA A 55 -6.92 -24.06 -35.75
CA ALA A 55 -6.48 -25.09 -34.80
C ALA A 55 -7.10 -26.46 -35.12
N PRO A 56 -6.28 -27.52 -35.20
CA PRO A 56 -6.77 -28.89 -35.40
C PRO A 56 -7.73 -29.34 -34.29
N MET A 57 -8.38 -30.49 -34.49
CA MET A 57 -9.36 -31.08 -33.55
C MET A 57 -8.76 -32.19 -32.67
N ASP A 58 -7.43 -32.36 -32.66
CA ASP A 58 -6.71 -33.42 -31.94
C ASP A 58 -6.32 -33.04 -30.50
N ALA A 59 -6.46 -31.77 -30.12
CA ALA A 59 -6.04 -31.26 -28.82
C ALA A 59 -6.80 -29.98 -28.44
N ALA A 60 -6.62 -29.54 -27.19
CA ALA A 60 -7.07 -28.23 -26.76
C ALA A 60 -5.99 -27.18 -27.11
N TYR A 61 -6.39 -26.11 -27.80
CA TYR A 61 -5.50 -25.04 -28.22
C TYR A 61 -5.89 -23.73 -27.56
N TYR A 62 -4.89 -23.03 -27.01
CA TYR A 62 -5.07 -21.73 -26.37
C TYR A 62 -4.06 -20.71 -26.91
N LEU A 63 -4.35 -19.43 -26.74
CA LEU A 63 -3.43 -18.34 -27.04
C LEU A 63 -2.74 -17.88 -25.75
N LEU A 64 -1.47 -17.56 -25.84
CA LEU A 64 -0.67 -17.00 -24.75
C LEU A 64 -0.13 -15.64 -25.21
N SER A 65 -0.46 -14.58 -24.48
CA SER A 65 -0.03 -13.21 -24.78
C SER A 65 1.11 -12.77 -23.86
N PRO A 66 2.12 -12.03 -24.34
CA PRO A 66 3.10 -11.41 -23.46
C PRO A 66 2.55 -10.22 -22.67
N LEU A 67 1.39 -9.68 -23.05
CA LEU A 67 0.80 -8.50 -22.45
C LEU A 67 -0.32 -8.86 -21.47
N SER A 68 -0.43 -8.09 -20.39
CA SER A 68 -1.56 -8.22 -19.47
C SER A 68 -2.88 -7.86 -20.17
N PRO A 69 -4.03 -8.36 -19.69
CA PRO A 69 -5.32 -8.10 -20.31
C PRO A 69 -5.59 -6.63 -20.65
N SER A 70 -5.29 -5.70 -19.73
CA SER A 70 -5.54 -4.28 -19.95
C SER A 70 -4.58 -3.63 -20.94
N GLU A 71 -3.32 -4.08 -20.97
CA GLU A 71 -2.34 -3.64 -21.96
C GLU A 71 -2.76 -4.11 -23.36
N LEU A 72 -3.23 -5.35 -23.47
CA LEU A 72 -3.71 -5.92 -24.72
C LEU A 72 -4.98 -5.22 -25.23
N ALA A 73 -5.90 -4.89 -24.31
CA ALA A 73 -7.12 -4.13 -24.62
C ALA A 73 -6.83 -2.67 -25.02
N GLY A 74 -5.74 -2.11 -24.51
CA GLY A 74 -5.33 -0.73 -24.77
C GLY A 74 -4.58 -0.54 -26.09
N LEU A 75 -4.20 -1.61 -26.78
CA LEU A 75 -3.50 -1.52 -28.07
C LEU A 75 -4.44 -1.00 -29.17
N GLU A 76 -3.95 -0.09 -30.01
CA GLU A 76 -4.70 0.38 -31.18
C GLU A 76 -4.87 -0.73 -32.23
N LYS A 77 -5.79 -0.56 -33.20
CA LYS A 77 -6.10 -1.61 -34.19
C LYS A 77 -4.87 -2.05 -34.98
N ASP A 78 -4.01 -1.11 -35.35
CA ASP A 78 -2.84 -1.35 -36.20
C ASP A 78 -1.57 -1.67 -35.39
N GLU A 79 -1.64 -1.66 -34.06
CA GLU A 79 -0.50 -2.00 -33.22
C GLU A 79 -0.17 -3.50 -33.27
N PHE A 80 1.13 -3.78 -33.23
CA PHE A 80 1.66 -5.12 -33.38
C PHE A 80 1.26 -6.04 -32.22
N ARG A 81 0.63 -7.17 -32.53
CA ARG A 81 0.23 -8.22 -31.59
C ARG A 81 0.97 -9.51 -31.93
N THR A 82 1.37 -10.24 -30.89
CA THR A 82 2.01 -11.54 -31.03
C THR A 82 1.47 -12.50 -29.98
N TYR A 83 1.39 -13.78 -30.34
CA TYR A 83 0.89 -14.83 -29.47
C TYR A 83 1.73 -16.09 -29.62
N LEU A 84 1.84 -16.85 -28.53
CA LEU A 84 2.26 -18.23 -28.56
C LEU A 84 1.02 -19.12 -28.49
N ILE A 85 0.97 -20.16 -29.32
CA ILE A 85 -0.12 -21.13 -29.26
C ILE A 85 0.26 -22.25 -28.32
N VAL A 86 -0.61 -22.57 -27.37
CA VAL A 86 -0.40 -23.63 -26.40
C VAL A 86 -1.27 -24.81 -26.79
N ARG A 87 -0.65 -25.94 -27.13
CA ARG A 87 -1.33 -27.22 -27.39
C ARG A 87 -1.32 -28.06 -26.12
N ALA A 88 -2.48 -28.22 -25.49
CA ALA A 88 -2.68 -29.04 -24.31
C ALA A 88 -3.43 -30.34 -24.67
N THR A 89 -2.96 -31.44 -24.10
CA THR A 89 -3.52 -32.79 -24.30
C THR A 89 -3.87 -33.41 -22.95
N GLU A 90 -4.41 -34.62 -22.93
CA GLU A 90 -4.73 -35.36 -21.70
C GLU A 90 -3.49 -35.58 -20.80
N ASN A 91 -2.29 -35.58 -21.38
CA ASN A 91 -1.03 -35.76 -20.64
C ASN A 91 -0.47 -34.46 -20.07
N THR A 92 -1.05 -33.29 -20.40
CA THR A 92 -0.56 -31.99 -19.94
C THR A 92 -0.93 -31.79 -18.46
N LYS A 93 0.08 -31.58 -17.61
CA LYS A 93 -0.14 -31.32 -16.19
C LYS A 93 -0.54 -29.86 -15.96
N VAL A 94 -1.66 -29.62 -15.31
CA VAL A 94 -2.13 -28.28 -14.95
C VAL A 94 -2.05 -28.10 -13.44
N SER A 95 -1.35 -27.07 -12.97
CA SER A 95 -1.18 -26.78 -11.55
C SER A 95 -1.35 -25.30 -11.23
N GLY A 96 -1.73 -25.00 -9.99
CA GLY A 96 -2.06 -23.63 -9.58
C GLY A 96 -3.36 -23.15 -10.22
N GLU A 97 -3.57 -21.84 -10.26
CA GLU A 97 -4.81 -21.29 -10.78
C GLU A 97 -4.69 -20.85 -12.24
N VAL A 98 -5.22 -21.69 -13.12
CA VAL A 98 -5.19 -21.48 -14.57
C VAL A 98 -6.59 -21.13 -15.06
N ARG A 99 -6.80 -19.86 -15.37
CA ARG A 99 -8.07 -19.30 -15.88
C ARG A 99 -7.79 -18.29 -17.00
N PRO A 100 -8.76 -17.99 -17.88
CA PRO A 100 -8.59 -16.94 -18.88
C PRO A 100 -8.14 -15.61 -18.24
N GLY A 101 -7.04 -15.05 -18.72
CA GLY A 101 -6.40 -13.85 -18.20
C GLY A 101 -5.30 -14.10 -17.16
N SER A 102 -5.09 -15.33 -16.68
CA SER A 102 -4.07 -15.63 -15.66
C SER A 102 -2.67 -15.60 -16.26
N TYR A 103 -1.68 -15.11 -15.49
CA TYR A 103 -0.28 -15.25 -15.85
C TYR A 103 0.17 -16.69 -15.58
N VAL A 104 0.72 -17.37 -16.58
CA VAL A 104 1.08 -18.79 -16.50
C VAL A 104 2.48 -19.01 -17.04
N LEU A 105 3.15 -20.04 -16.52
CA LEU A 105 4.37 -20.60 -17.06
C LEU A 105 4.03 -21.90 -17.79
N VAL A 106 4.32 -21.94 -19.09
CA VAL A 106 4.11 -23.12 -19.93
C VAL A 106 5.45 -23.77 -20.21
N ARG A 107 5.56 -25.06 -19.92
CA ARG A 107 6.73 -25.89 -20.23
C ARG A 107 6.36 -26.90 -21.30
N GLY A 108 7.27 -27.18 -22.22
CA GLY A 108 7.00 -28.12 -23.30
C GLY A 108 7.95 -27.99 -24.47
N VAL A 109 7.59 -28.65 -25.58
CA VAL A 109 8.43 -28.68 -26.79
C VAL A 109 7.92 -27.66 -27.79
N MET A 110 8.80 -26.79 -28.28
CA MET A 110 8.47 -25.78 -29.30
C MET A 110 8.33 -26.38 -30.69
N ASP A 111 7.35 -25.88 -31.43
CA ASP A 111 7.12 -26.23 -32.83
C ASP A 111 6.55 -25.04 -33.62
N ALA A 112 6.43 -25.20 -34.94
CA ALA A 112 5.74 -24.26 -35.80
C ALA A 112 4.21 -24.43 -35.70
N TYR A 113 3.46 -23.34 -35.82
CA TYR A 113 2.02 -23.41 -36.01
C TYR A 113 1.68 -23.14 -37.50
N PRO A 114 0.67 -23.81 -38.09
CA PRO A 114 0.32 -23.66 -39.51
C PRO A 114 -0.43 -22.35 -39.81
N LEU A 115 0.00 -21.22 -39.26
CA LEU A 115 -0.53 -19.90 -39.57
C LEU A 115 0.55 -18.82 -39.42
N GLY A 116 1.06 -18.33 -40.55
CA GLY A 116 2.05 -17.27 -40.60
C GLY A 116 3.32 -17.57 -39.81
N ASN A 117 3.74 -16.62 -38.99
CA ASN A 117 4.94 -16.73 -38.14
C ASN A 117 4.61 -17.18 -36.70
N LEU A 118 3.40 -17.68 -36.45
CA LEU A 118 3.00 -18.13 -35.12
C LEU A 118 3.77 -19.40 -34.74
N ARG A 119 4.18 -19.45 -33.47
CA ARG A 119 4.86 -20.59 -32.88
C ARG A 119 3.88 -21.31 -31.96
N MET A 120 4.08 -22.61 -31.79
CA MET A 120 3.30 -23.44 -30.89
C MET A 120 4.21 -24.10 -29.87
N ILE A 121 3.70 -24.34 -28.66
CA ILE A 121 4.32 -25.19 -27.66
C ILE A 121 3.42 -26.39 -27.37
N HIS A 122 3.98 -27.60 -27.49
CA HIS A 122 3.34 -28.83 -27.02
C HIS A 122 3.53 -28.90 -25.51
N ALA A 123 2.50 -28.49 -24.76
CA ALA A 123 2.63 -28.30 -23.32
C ALA A 123 2.75 -29.63 -22.57
N SER A 124 3.86 -29.80 -21.85
CA SER A 124 4.01 -30.82 -20.82
C SER A 124 3.39 -30.37 -19.50
N SER A 125 3.49 -29.06 -19.18
CA SER A 125 2.82 -28.47 -18.02
C SER A 125 2.39 -27.02 -18.22
N ILE A 126 1.31 -26.62 -17.56
CA ILE A 126 0.84 -25.24 -17.44
C ILE A 126 0.67 -24.91 -15.96
N GLU A 127 1.49 -24.00 -15.45
CA GLU A 127 1.48 -23.59 -14.04
C GLU A 127 1.02 -22.14 -13.89
N GLY A 128 -0.01 -21.90 -13.06
CA GLY A 128 -0.42 -20.54 -12.71
C GLY A 128 0.62 -19.82 -11.84
N LYS A 129 0.96 -18.58 -12.18
CA LYS A 129 1.93 -17.72 -11.47
C LYS A 129 1.27 -16.47 -10.92
N ASP A 130 1.94 -15.80 -9.98
CA ASP A 130 1.42 -14.56 -9.41
C ASP A 130 1.56 -13.41 -10.42
N TYR A 131 0.65 -12.44 -10.39
CA TYR A 131 0.74 -11.27 -11.27
C TYR A 131 2.04 -10.48 -11.07
N SER A 132 2.64 -10.50 -9.87
CA SER A 132 3.93 -9.85 -9.64
C SER A 132 5.09 -10.50 -10.41
N ASP A 133 5.00 -11.79 -10.76
CA ASP A 133 6.03 -12.49 -11.54
C ASP A 133 6.19 -11.87 -12.94
N TYR A 134 5.11 -11.35 -13.52
CA TYR A 134 5.14 -10.66 -14.82
C TYR A 134 6.12 -9.49 -14.86
N TRP A 135 6.27 -8.76 -13.76
CA TRP A 135 7.09 -7.56 -13.70
C TRP A 135 8.58 -7.86 -13.45
N LYS A 136 8.92 -9.09 -13.03
CA LYS A 136 10.29 -9.45 -12.63
C LYS A 136 11.27 -9.49 -13.79
N ASP A 137 10.78 -9.89 -14.96
CA ASP A 137 11.59 -9.96 -16.18
C ASP A 137 12.10 -8.59 -16.66
N TYR A 138 11.53 -7.49 -16.13
CA TYR A 138 11.84 -6.12 -16.54
C TYR A 138 12.58 -5.32 -15.47
N ARG A 139 13.29 -5.99 -14.55
CA ARG A 139 13.94 -5.33 -13.41
C ARG A 139 14.89 -4.20 -13.77
N GLU A 140 15.53 -4.26 -14.94
CA GLU A 140 16.39 -3.21 -15.45
C GLU A 140 15.62 -1.92 -15.76
N PHE A 141 14.30 -1.95 -15.91
CA PHE A 141 13.46 -0.76 -16.13
C PHE A 141 12.99 -0.09 -14.84
N ALA A 142 13.32 -0.65 -13.67
CA ALA A 142 12.99 -0.04 -12.39
C ALA A 142 13.52 1.40 -12.29
N LEU A 143 12.72 2.27 -11.68
CA LEU A 143 13.05 3.65 -11.37
C LEU A 143 13.86 3.69 -10.08
N SER A 144 14.83 4.61 -10.02
CA SER A 144 15.45 5.01 -8.78
C SER A 144 14.47 5.79 -7.90
N ARG A 145 14.73 5.84 -6.60
CA ARG A 145 13.91 6.61 -5.65
C ARG A 145 13.78 8.08 -6.03
N ARG A 146 14.86 8.66 -6.57
CA ARG A 146 14.88 10.06 -7.00
C ARG A 146 13.96 10.26 -8.21
N GLU A 147 14.02 9.37 -9.20
CA GLU A 147 13.11 9.40 -10.35
C GLU A 147 11.65 9.26 -9.92
N VAL A 148 11.34 8.37 -8.96
CA VAL A 148 9.97 8.24 -8.41
C VAL A 148 9.53 9.55 -7.75
N VAL A 149 10.36 10.16 -6.91
CA VAL A 149 10.01 11.44 -6.27
C VAL A 149 9.77 12.51 -7.34
N GLU A 150 10.74 12.74 -8.23
CA GLU A 150 10.65 13.76 -9.30
C GLU A 150 9.41 13.57 -10.18
N LEU A 151 9.05 12.32 -10.49
CA LEU A 151 7.85 11.98 -11.27
C LEU A 151 6.56 12.49 -10.60
N PHE A 152 6.47 12.36 -9.27
CA PHE A 152 5.34 12.87 -8.49
C PHE A 152 5.42 14.38 -8.28
N GLU A 153 6.61 14.95 -8.03
CA GLU A 153 6.75 16.41 -7.87
C GLU A 153 6.30 17.20 -9.11
N ARG A 154 6.52 16.64 -10.31
CA ARG A 154 6.15 17.26 -11.59
C ARG A 154 4.70 16.99 -12.01
N THR A 155 3.93 16.24 -11.22
CA THR A 155 2.58 15.79 -11.64
C THR A 155 1.53 16.13 -10.59
N ILE A 156 1.80 15.87 -9.31
CA ILE A 156 0.86 16.06 -8.21
C ILE A 156 1.50 17.02 -7.20
N TYR A 157 0.93 18.21 -7.11
CA TYR A 157 1.41 19.29 -6.26
C TYR A 157 0.58 19.32 -4.98
N VAL A 158 1.20 18.90 -3.89
CA VAL A 158 0.67 18.89 -2.53
C VAL A 158 1.84 19.14 -1.57
N ARG A 159 1.54 19.44 -0.30
CA ARG A 159 2.55 19.55 0.77
C ARG A 159 3.45 18.32 0.81
N ASP A 160 4.73 18.52 1.14
CA ASP A 160 5.76 17.46 1.05
C ASP A 160 5.38 16.18 1.82
N ASP A 161 4.86 16.29 3.03
CA ASP A 161 4.45 15.11 3.83
C ASP A 161 3.31 14.32 3.19
N MET A 162 2.34 15.03 2.59
CA MET A 162 1.24 14.41 1.86
C MET A 162 1.74 13.71 0.60
N ARG A 163 2.72 14.30 -0.09
CA ARG A 163 3.34 13.72 -1.28
C ARG A 163 4.16 12.47 -0.93
N LYS A 164 4.99 12.55 0.12
CA LYS A 164 5.72 11.40 0.68
C LYS A 164 4.76 10.27 1.02
N ALA A 165 3.73 10.55 1.82
CA ALA A 165 2.71 9.57 2.19
C ALA A 165 1.99 8.96 0.98
N LEU A 166 1.65 9.78 -0.03
CA LEU A 166 1.08 9.29 -1.27
C LEU A 166 2.03 8.33 -1.99
N ILE A 167 3.31 8.68 -2.16
CA ILE A 167 4.31 7.80 -2.78
C ILE A 167 4.46 6.51 -1.97
N TYR A 168 4.55 6.59 -0.64
CA TYR A 168 4.69 5.42 0.23
C TYR A 168 3.50 4.48 0.14
N SER A 169 2.28 5.02 0.06
CA SER A 169 1.06 4.23 -0.11
C SER A 169 1.11 3.33 -1.35
N LEU A 170 1.85 3.73 -2.40
CA LEU A 170 1.96 2.96 -3.64
C LEU A 170 2.66 1.63 -3.46
N TYR A 171 3.54 1.50 -2.48
CA TYR A 171 4.29 0.27 -2.24
C TYR A 171 3.51 -0.73 -1.38
N GLY A 172 2.36 -0.34 -0.83
CA GLY A 172 1.62 -1.13 0.15
C GLY A 172 2.45 -1.44 1.38
N VAL A 173 1.94 -2.30 2.25
CA VAL A 173 2.54 -2.62 3.55
C VAL A 173 3.04 -4.06 3.56
N PRO A 174 4.28 -4.35 4.03
CA PRO A 174 4.73 -5.72 4.28
C PRO A 174 3.85 -6.38 5.34
N TYR A 175 3.76 -7.72 5.31
CA TYR A 175 3.09 -8.45 6.39
C TYR A 175 3.85 -8.21 7.69
N ILE A 176 3.27 -7.43 8.58
CA ILE A 176 3.83 -7.19 9.91
C ILE A 176 3.45 -8.37 10.78
N LEU A 177 4.46 -9.11 11.24
CA LEU A 177 4.29 -10.22 12.18
C LEU A 177 4.01 -9.65 13.57
N TRP A 178 2.79 -9.15 13.73
CA TRP A 178 2.24 -8.78 15.03
C TRP A 178 1.63 -10.02 15.69
N GLY A 179 1.67 -10.09 17.01
CA GLY A 179 1.17 -11.24 17.77
C GLY A 179 -0.28 -11.61 17.44
N SER A 180 -0.71 -12.78 17.89
CA SER A 180 -2.02 -13.40 17.56
C SER A 180 -3.27 -12.57 17.92
N GLY A 181 -3.13 -11.44 18.61
CA GLY A 181 -4.23 -10.60 19.09
C GLY A 181 -4.71 -9.47 18.16
N VAL A 182 -4.12 -9.29 16.97
CA VAL A 182 -4.50 -8.20 16.04
C VAL A 182 -5.18 -8.76 14.79
N SER A 183 -6.15 -8.00 14.27
CA SER A 183 -6.82 -8.31 13.00
C SER A 183 -5.76 -8.51 11.91
N GLN A 184 -5.83 -9.64 11.20
CA GLN A 184 -4.94 -9.92 10.07
C GLN A 184 -5.29 -9.01 8.90
N TRP A 185 -4.77 -7.79 8.95
CA TRP A 185 -4.85 -6.81 7.88
C TRP A 185 -3.95 -7.22 6.71
N GLY A 186 -4.43 -6.99 5.50
CA GLY A 186 -3.67 -7.24 4.27
C GLY A 186 -2.57 -6.22 4.00
N GLU A 187 -2.04 -6.27 2.79
CA GLU A 187 -0.94 -5.39 2.32
C GLU A 187 -1.40 -3.98 1.90
N GLY A 188 -2.68 -3.65 2.08
CA GLY A 188 -3.25 -2.35 1.75
C GLY A 188 -2.75 -1.19 2.61
N PHE A 189 -3.09 0.03 2.22
CA PHE A 189 -2.69 1.28 2.88
C PHE A 189 -3.79 2.32 2.71
N GLU A 190 -4.12 3.08 3.75
CA GLU A 190 -5.13 4.13 3.70
C GLU A 190 -4.48 5.52 3.77
N TYR A 191 -4.42 6.16 2.62
CA TYR A 191 -4.10 7.57 2.47
C TYR A 191 -5.40 8.36 2.51
N THR A 192 -5.71 8.95 3.67
CA THR A 192 -6.99 9.65 3.88
C THR A 192 -6.75 11.14 4.07
N VAL A 193 -7.57 11.97 3.44
CA VAL A 193 -7.51 13.42 3.60
C VAL A 193 -8.91 13.95 3.84
N TYR A 194 -9.14 14.57 4.99
CA TYR A 194 -10.41 15.21 5.34
C TYR A 194 -10.39 16.68 4.95
N LYS A 195 -11.57 17.27 4.78
CA LYS A 195 -11.69 18.73 4.68
C LYS A 195 -11.75 19.36 6.08
N HIS A 196 -11.30 20.61 6.15
CA HIS A 196 -11.59 21.52 7.25
C HIS A 196 -12.36 22.73 6.70
N ARG A 197 -13.65 22.85 7.04
CA ARG A 197 -14.56 23.91 6.56
C ARG A 197 -14.74 23.97 5.02
N GLU A 198 -13.74 24.44 4.28
CA GLU A 198 -13.78 24.60 2.83
C GLU A 198 -13.37 23.33 2.07
N ASN A 199 -14.02 23.07 0.93
CA ASN A 199 -13.84 21.85 0.14
C ASN A 199 -13.01 22.05 -1.16
N MET A 200 -12.66 23.29 -1.52
CA MET A 200 -12.07 23.57 -2.84
C MET A 200 -10.75 22.81 -3.08
N GLY A 201 -9.88 22.70 -2.07
CA GLY A 201 -8.62 21.96 -2.18
C GLY A 201 -8.81 20.44 -2.25
N LEU A 202 -9.80 19.90 -1.54
CA LEU A 202 -10.08 18.46 -1.52
C LEU A 202 -10.58 17.95 -2.88
N LEU A 203 -11.41 18.73 -3.58
CA LEU A 203 -11.87 18.39 -4.93
C LEU A 203 -10.72 18.32 -5.95
N ALA A 204 -9.72 19.18 -5.81
CA ALA A 204 -8.55 19.16 -6.68
C ALA A 204 -7.65 17.95 -6.39
N LEU A 205 -7.44 17.63 -5.11
CA LEU A 205 -6.77 16.39 -4.70
C LEU A 205 -7.50 15.15 -5.23
N TRP A 206 -8.83 15.10 -5.14
CA TRP A 206 -9.61 13.99 -5.66
C TRP A 206 -9.40 13.78 -7.17
N LYS A 207 -9.35 14.87 -7.95
CA LYS A 207 -9.05 14.76 -9.39
C LYS A 207 -7.63 14.23 -9.64
N ALA A 208 -6.65 14.68 -8.86
CA ALA A 208 -5.27 14.20 -8.94
C ALA A 208 -5.15 12.69 -8.63
N LEU A 209 -5.79 12.25 -7.54
CA LEU A 209 -5.83 10.83 -7.15
C LEU A 209 -6.59 9.97 -8.17
N LYS A 210 -7.68 10.51 -8.75
CA LYS A 210 -8.41 9.85 -9.82
C LYS A 210 -7.56 9.72 -11.10
N TYR A 211 -6.79 10.75 -11.44
CA TYR A 211 -5.84 10.71 -12.57
C TYR A 211 -4.79 9.61 -12.35
N LEU A 212 -4.16 9.58 -11.17
CA LEU A 212 -3.22 8.52 -10.76
C LEU A 212 -3.85 7.13 -10.89
N GLN A 213 -5.02 6.90 -10.26
CA GLN A 213 -5.71 5.61 -10.27
C GLN A 213 -6.09 5.18 -11.69
N SER A 214 -6.55 6.12 -12.52
CA SER A 214 -6.93 5.86 -13.91
C SER A 214 -5.74 5.59 -14.84
N SER A 215 -4.52 5.95 -14.42
CA SER A 215 -3.29 5.68 -15.17
C SER A 215 -2.75 4.27 -14.92
N LEU A 216 -3.16 3.60 -13.83
CA LEU A 216 -2.75 2.24 -13.50
C LEU A 216 -3.45 1.20 -14.40
N PRO A 217 -2.85 0.04 -14.71
CA PRO A 217 -3.54 -1.07 -15.39
C PRO A 217 -4.82 -1.50 -14.67
N TRP A 218 -5.82 -1.99 -15.41
CA TRP A 218 -7.10 -2.45 -14.82
C TRP A 218 -6.90 -3.54 -13.75
N GLU A 219 -5.87 -4.36 -13.90
CA GLU A 219 -5.46 -5.41 -12.96
C GLU A 219 -5.23 -4.86 -11.55
N LEU A 220 -4.74 -3.62 -11.44
CA LEU A 220 -4.41 -2.95 -10.19
C LEU A 220 -5.54 -2.04 -9.68
N ARG A 221 -6.64 -1.87 -10.42
CA ARG A 221 -7.75 -1.02 -9.99
C ARG A 221 -8.75 -1.83 -9.18
N LEU A 222 -9.14 -1.33 -8.00
CA LEU A 222 -10.27 -1.90 -7.27
C LEU A 222 -11.58 -1.39 -7.90
N GLY A 223 -12.26 -2.27 -8.63
CA GLY A 223 -13.53 -2.00 -9.29
C GLY A 223 -14.56 -3.11 -9.10
N LYS A 224 -15.80 -2.86 -9.52
CA LYS A 224 -16.85 -3.89 -9.56
C LYS A 224 -16.68 -4.86 -10.73
N GLU A 225 -16.03 -4.41 -11.80
CA GLU A 225 -15.77 -5.20 -12.99
C GLU A 225 -14.72 -6.25 -12.69
N THR A 226 -15.08 -7.51 -12.87
CA THR A 226 -14.21 -8.67 -12.61
C THR A 226 -13.68 -9.32 -13.89
N SER A 227 -14.15 -8.85 -15.04
CA SER A 227 -13.76 -9.36 -16.34
C SER A 227 -13.61 -8.25 -17.38
N LEU A 228 -12.69 -8.45 -18.33
CA LEU A 228 -12.45 -7.56 -19.44
C LEU A 228 -12.72 -8.30 -20.76
N GLU A 229 -13.46 -7.67 -21.66
CA GLU A 229 -13.70 -8.17 -23.03
C GLU A 229 -12.74 -7.47 -23.98
N ILE A 230 -12.09 -8.27 -24.84
CA ILE A 230 -11.00 -7.83 -25.71
C ILE A 230 -11.29 -8.38 -27.10
N ILE A 231 -11.16 -7.54 -28.12
CA ILE A 231 -11.32 -7.90 -29.52
C ILE A 231 -9.95 -7.78 -30.19
N ASP A 232 -9.47 -8.87 -30.80
CA ASP A 232 -8.31 -8.85 -31.65
C ASP A 232 -8.75 -8.69 -33.12
N PRO A 233 -8.49 -7.54 -33.76
CA PRO A 233 -8.92 -7.29 -35.13
C PRO A 233 -8.12 -8.07 -36.18
N MET A 234 -6.91 -8.54 -35.85
CA MET A 234 -6.05 -9.26 -36.80
C MET A 234 -6.43 -10.73 -36.90
N LEU A 235 -6.74 -11.35 -35.76
CA LEU A 235 -7.18 -12.73 -35.69
C LEU A 235 -8.70 -12.89 -35.82
N ASP A 236 -9.45 -11.77 -35.78
CA ASP A 236 -10.91 -11.71 -35.77
C ASP A 236 -11.52 -12.59 -34.66
N ILE A 237 -10.97 -12.45 -33.44
CA ILE A 237 -11.41 -13.19 -32.26
C ILE A 237 -11.73 -12.24 -31.10
N ASP A 238 -12.75 -12.58 -30.33
CA ASP A 238 -13.10 -11.94 -29.08
C ASP A 238 -12.76 -12.85 -27.90
N PHE A 239 -12.36 -12.28 -26.77
CA PHE A 239 -12.15 -13.03 -25.54
C PHE A 239 -12.44 -12.27 -24.28
N ARG A 240 -12.89 -13.02 -23.28
CA ARG A 240 -13.18 -12.52 -21.94
C ARG A 240 -12.15 -13.04 -20.96
N THR A 241 -11.40 -12.12 -20.36
CA THR A 241 -10.38 -12.42 -19.36
C THR A 241 -10.86 -12.05 -17.96
N ARG A 242 -10.34 -12.72 -16.94
CA ARG A 242 -10.51 -12.32 -15.54
C ARG A 242 -9.27 -11.59 -15.05
N ASN A 243 -9.40 -10.80 -14.00
CA ASN A 243 -8.28 -10.05 -13.42
C ASN A 243 -7.20 -11.03 -12.90
N PRO A 244 -5.98 -11.05 -13.46
CA PRO A 244 -4.88 -11.90 -12.98
C PRO A 244 -4.38 -11.53 -11.58
N ASN A 245 -4.52 -10.26 -11.17
CA ASN A 245 -4.04 -9.80 -9.88
C ASN A 245 -5.01 -10.18 -8.75
N ARG A 246 -4.52 -11.05 -7.87
CA ARG A 246 -5.24 -11.55 -6.69
C ARG A 246 -4.67 -11.02 -5.38
N SER A 247 -3.64 -10.20 -5.45
CA SER A 247 -3.03 -9.59 -4.27
C SER A 247 -3.89 -8.43 -3.74
N ASP A 248 -3.56 -8.00 -2.52
CA ASP A 248 -4.13 -6.82 -1.88
C ASP A 248 -3.60 -5.49 -2.47
N MET A 249 -2.67 -5.56 -3.43
CA MET A 249 -2.14 -4.40 -4.17
C MET A 249 -3.14 -3.95 -5.23
N LYS A 250 -4.28 -3.42 -4.78
CA LYS A 250 -5.32 -2.83 -5.62
C LYS A 250 -5.67 -1.44 -5.13
N TYR A 251 -5.70 -0.48 -6.05
CA TYR A 251 -5.86 0.93 -5.75
C TYR A 251 -7.30 1.36 -5.93
N TYR A 252 -7.82 2.02 -4.90
CA TYR A 252 -9.17 2.56 -4.88
C TYR A 252 -9.14 4.07 -4.69
N THR A 253 -9.90 4.76 -5.53
CA THR A 253 -10.28 6.16 -5.33
C THR A 253 -11.77 6.27 -5.63
N PRO A 254 -12.56 7.04 -4.85
CA PRO A 254 -13.97 7.24 -5.15
C PRO A 254 -14.20 7.66 -6.61
N PRO A 255 -15.01 6.95 -7.42
CA PRO A 255 -15.15 7.25 -8.85
C PRO A 255 -15.97 8.53 -9.11
N SER A 256 -16.77 8.95 -8.13
CA SER A 256 -17.68 10.10 -8.20
C SER A 256 -17.65 10.91 -6.89
N LYS A 257 -18.04 12.19 -6.97
CA LYS A 257 -18.12 13.09 -5.81
C LYS A 257 -18.98 12.54 -4.66
N ARG A 258 -20.03 11.76 -4.96
CA ARG A 258 -20.87 11.12 -3.92
C ARG A 258 -20.06 10.17 -3.02
N GLY A 259 -19.05 9.51 -3.59
CA GLY A 259 -18.17 8.61 -2.85
C GLY A 259 -17.16 9.32 -1.94
N LEU A 260 -17.05 10.64 -2.03
CA LEU A 260 -16.22 11.46 -1.12
C LEU A 260 -16.90 11.66 0.23
N VAL A 261 -18.24 11.64 0.28
CA VAL A 261 -18.99 11.80 1.54
C VAL A 261 -19.22 10.45 2.20
N ARG A 262 -19.43 9.40 1.39
CA ARG A 262 -19.69 8.05 1.89
C ARG A 262 -19.06 7.01 0.98
N ILE A 263 -18.15 6.24 1.56
CA ILE A 263 -17.54 5.08 0.88
C ILE A 263 -18.65 4.07 0.54
N PRO A 264 -18.67 3.52 -0.69
CA PRO A 264 -19.58 2.45 -1.05
C PRO A 264 -19.44 1.21 -0.15
N LYS A 265 -20.56 0.63 0.29
CA LYS A 265 -20.55 -0.57 1.16
C LYS A 265 -19.73 -1.75 0.62
N TRP A 266 -19.65 -1.89 -0.71
CA TRP A 266 -18.91 -2.98 -1.34
C TRP A 266 -17.39 -2.81 -1.24
N THR A 267 -16.89 -1.57 -1.14
CA THR A 267 -15.44 -1.27 -0.94
C THR A 267 -15.05 -1.23 0.52
N GLU A 268 -15.98 -0.89 1.41
CA GLU A 268 -15.76 -0.74 2.85
C GLU A 268 -15.02 -1.94 3.45
N LYS A 269 -15.46 -3.17 3.15
CA LYS A 269 -14.79 -4.39 3.65
C LYS A 269 -13.34 -4.51 3.18
N TYR A 270 -13.01 -4.06 1.97
CA TYR A 270 -11.63 -4.12 1.46
C TYR A 270 -10.74 -3.13 2.20
N LEU A 271 -11.24 -1.91 2.41
CA LEU A 271 -10.49 -0.83 3.08
C LEU A 271 -10.31 -1.13 4.59
N MET A 272 -11.39 -1.50 5.28
CA MET A 272 -11.35 -1.81 6.72
C MET A 272 -10.45 -3.01 7.07
N ASN A 273 -10.26 -3.94 6.13
CA ASN A 273 -9.37 -5.10 6.29
C ASN A 273 -8.00 -4.92 5.61
N LYS A 274 -7.71 -3.72 5.08
CA LYS A 274 -6.47 -3.41 4.35
C LYS A 274 -6.18 -4.37 3.20
N ARG A 275 -7.21 -4.78 2.46
CA ARG A 275 -7.11 -5.62 1.24
C ARG A 275 -7.10 -4.80 -0.04
N ALA A 276 -6.90 -3.49 0.09
CA ALA A 276 -6.74 -2.53 -0.98
C ALA A 276 -5.98 -1.30 -0.44
N ILE A 277 -5.38 -0.56 -1.36
CA ILE A 277 -4.78 0.76 -1.10
C ILE A 277 -5.87 1.80 -1.36
N GLY A 278 -6.35 2.43 -0.30
CA GLY A 278 -7.32 3.52 -0.37
C GLY A 278 -6.64 4.87 -0.52
N LEU A 279 -6.98 5.56 -1.61
CA LEU A 279 -6.63 6.95 -1.85
C LEU A 279 -7.92 7.76 -1.66
N LEU A 280 -8.13 8.22 -0.42
CA LEU A 280 -9.43 8.59 0.13
C LEU A 280 -9.52 10.08 0.50
N PRO A 281 -9.85 10.96 -0.45
CA PRO A 281 -10.33 12.29 -0.13
C PRO A 281 -11.76 12.20 0.44
N GLN A 282 -11.94 12.70 1.65
CA GLN A 282 -13.19 12.64 2.42
C GLN A 282 -13.81 14.03 2.56
N ASP A 283 -14.93 14.26 1.86
CA ASP A 283 -15.71 15.50 1.89
C ASP A 283 -16.68 15.51 3.09
N VAL A 284 -16.17 15.05 4.22
CA VAL A 284 -16.81 15.12 5.54
C VAL A 284 -15.91 15.92 6.47
N GLU A 285 -16.53 16.63 7.40
CA GLU A 285 -15.77 17.38 8.39
C GLU A 285 -14.94 16.41 9.23
N ALA A 286 -13.66 16.74 9.44
CA ALA A 286 -12.78 15.92 10.26
C ALA A 286 -13.38 15.68 11.66
N ASP A 287 -13.51 14.41 12.03
CA ASP A 287 -14.04 13.97 13.32
C ASP A 287 -13.05 12.97 13.93
N PRO A 288 -12.48 13.23 15.12
CA PRO A 288 -11.49 12.35 15.73
C PRO A 288 -12.08 10.99 16.14
N THR A 289 -13.41 10.88 16.16
CA THR A 289 -14.11 9.63 16.46
C THR A 289 -14.45 8.78 15.23
N ASP A 290 -14.20 9.29 14.01
CA ASP A 290 -14.43 8.57 12.76
C ASP A 290 -13.63 7.26 12.74
N ALA A 291 -14.33 6.16 12.45
CA ALA A 291 -13.73 4.84 12.35
C ALA A 291 -12.65 4.78 11.26
N LEU A 292 -12.82 5.48 10.14
CA LEU A 292 -11.84 5.51 9.06
C LEU A 292 -10.57 6.25 9.49
N ALA A 293 -10.71 7.38 10.19
CA ALA A 293 -9.56 8.15 10.68
C ALA A 293 -8.70 7.30 11.63
N LYS A 294 -9.35 6.54 12.53
CA LYS A 294 -8.66 5.65 13.50
C LYS A 294 -7.86 4.52 12.90
N ILE A 295 -8.26 4.05 11.71
CA ILE A 295 -7.56 2.96 11.04
C ILE A 295 -6.67 3.48 9.90
N SER A 296 -6.65 4.76 9.60
CA SER A 296 -5.86 5.30 8.50
C SER A 296 -4.40 5.46 8.91
N GLU A 297 -3.46 5.00 8.08
CA GLU A 297 -2.04 5.24 8.32
C GLU A 297 -1.73 6.74 8.30
N THR A 298 -2.34 7.48 7.37
CA THR A 298 -2.18 8.93 7.25
C THR A 298 -3.53 9.65 7.15
N PRO A 299 -4.20 9.93 8.28
CA PRO A 299 -5.46 10.69 8.32
C PRO A 299 -5.17 12.20 8.31
N PHE A 300 -4.77 12.75 7.17
CA PHE A 300 -4.51 14.20 7.06
C PHE A 300 -5.81 15.01 7.09
N VAL A 301 -5.70 16.28 7.46
CA VAL A 301 -6.79 17.25 7.38
C VAL A 301 -6.30 18.46 6.58
N LEU A 302 -6.94 18.70 5.44
CA LEU A 302 -6.55 19.81 4.56
C LEU A 302 -7.07 21.13 5.12
N MET A 303 -6.13 22.01 5.50
CA MET A 303 -6.46 23.28 6.10
C MET A 303 -6.68 24.37 5.05
N PRO A 304 -7.62 25.32 5.25
CA PRO A 304 -7.95 26.33 4.24
C PRO A 304 -6.84 27.34 3.96
N TRP A 305 -5.86 27.50 4.87
CA TRP A 305 -4.69 28.37 4.68
C TRP A 305 -3.52 27.67 3.99
N GLU A 306 -3.61 26.38 3.71
CA GLU A 306 -2.57 25.64 3.01
C GLU A 306 -2.64 25.84 1.49
N GLU A 307 -1.52 25.58 0.83
CA GLU A 307 -1.47 25.57 -0.63
C GLU A 307 -2.44 24.52 -1.18
N LYS A 308 -3.34 24.97 -2.07
CA LYS A 308 -4.37 24.11 -2.62
C LYS A 308 -3.73 23.02 -3.49
N PRO A 309 -4.07 21.75 -3.28
CA PRO A 309 -3.64 20.67 -4.17
C PRO A 309 -3.95 21.00 -5.63
N TYR A 310 -3.03 20.68 -6.53
CA TYR A 310 -3.31 20.70 -7.97
C TYR A 310 -2.51 19.60 -8.67
N PHE A 311 -2.85 19.33 -9.93
CA PHE A 311 -2.14 18.35 -10.74
C PHE A 311 -2.10 18.78 -12.20
N GLU A 312 -1.09 18.29 -12.90
CA GLU A 312 -0.95 18.48 -14.34
C GLU A 312 -1.01 17.13 -15.04
N GLU A 313 -1.67 17.09 -16.20
CA GLU A 313 -1.65 15.89 -17.04
C GLU A 313 -0.27 15.72 -17.68
N ASN A 314 0.59 15.01 -16.98
CA ASN A 314 1.95 14.77 -17.42
C ASN A 314 2.04 13.49 -18.28
N ARG A 315 2.47 13.65 -19.54
CA ARG A 315 2.67 12.52 -20.46
C ARG A 315 3.77 11.56 -19.99
N GLU A 316 4.87 12.09 -19.47
CA GLU A 316 5.98 11.32 -18.89
C GLU A 316 5.46 10.43 -17.75
N PHE A 317 4.60 10.99 -16.89
CA PHE A 317 3.95 10.25 -15.80
C PHE A 317 3.22 9.01 -16.31
N ARG A 318 2.37 9.15 -17.33
CA ARG A 318 1.62 8.00 -17.91
C ARG A 318 2.55 6.99 -18.57
N GLN A 319 3.58 7.46 -19.27
CA GLN A 319 4.53 6.60 -19.99
C GLN A 319 5.40 5.78 -19.03
N LEU A 320 5.73 6.31 -17.85
CA LEU A 320 6.56 5.65 -16.85
C LEU A 320 5.77 4.83 -15.82
N ILE A 321 4.43 4.73 -15.92
CA ILE A 321 3.64 3.85 -15.05
C ILE A 321 4.18 2.41 -15.06
N PRO A 322 4.45 1.76 -16.21
CA PRO A 322 5.01 0.41 -16.20
C PRO A 322 6.35 0.31 -15.44
N ASN A 323 7.25 1.29 -15.62
CA ASN A 323 8.52 1.36 -14.88
C ASN A 323 8.29 1.51 -13.36
N LEU A 324 7.33 2.34 -12.96
CA LEU A 324 6.92 2.49 -11.57
C LEU A 324 6.38 1.16 -11.01
N LEU A 325 5.57 0.42 -11.75
CA LEU A 325 5.03 -0.88 -11.33
C LEU A 325 6.13 -1.93 -11.17
N VAL A 326 7.08 -2.00 -12.12
CA VAL A 326 8.29 -2.82 -11.97
C VAL A 326 8.98 -2.51 -10.65
N THR A 327 9.18 -1.23 -10.35
CA THR A 327 9.84 -0.77 -9.11
C THR A 327 9.07 -1.22 -7.87
N ILE A 328 7.75 -1.03 -7.86
CA ILE A 328 6.88 -1.41 -6.74
C ILE A 328 6.91 -2.92 -6.50
N PHE A 329 6.74 -3.74 -7.55
CA PHE A 329 6.66 -5.19 -7.39
C PHE A 329 8.00 -5.83 -7.01
N ILE A 330 9.12 -5.30 -7.50
CA ILE A 330 10.46 -5.73 -7.06
C ILE A 330 10.68 -5.44 -5.58
N ASN A 331 10.31 -4.24 -5.12
CA ASN A 331 10.48 -3.87 -3.72
C ASN A 331 9.51 -4.62 -2.80
N ARG A 332 8.28 -4.87 -3.24
CA ARG A 332 7.31 -5.75 -2.56
C ARG A 332 7.87 -7.16 -2.37
N GLU A 333 8.52 -7.71 -3.40
CA GLU A 333 9.14 -9.04 -3.30
C GLU A 333 10.34 -9.07 -2.36
N ARG A 334 11.16 -8.01 -2.32
CA ARG A 334 12.31 -7.90 -1.41
C ARG A 334 11.87 -7.80 0.04
N PHE A 335 10.79 -7.06 0.32
CA PHE A 335 10.25 -6.82 1.66
C PHE A 335 8.82 -7.34 1.77
N ARG A 336 8.70 -8.67 1.87
CA ARG A 336 7.41 -9.35 2.00
C ARG A 336 6.82 -9.21 3.39
N SER A 337 7.67 -9.31 4.41
CA SER A 337 7.28 -9.28 5.82
C SER A 337 8.24 -8.43 6.64
N MET A 338 7.77 -8.00 7.81
CA MET A 338 8.56 -7.27 8.80
C MET A 338 8.30 -7.88 10.18
N SER A 339 9.37 -8.16 10.91
CA SER A 339 9.34 -8.68 12.27
C SER A 339 9.21 -7.55 13.30
N HIS A 340 8.82 -7.90 14.53
CA HIS A 340 8.74 -6.91 15.61
C HIS A 340 10.13 -6.36 16.01
N ASP A 341 11.18 -7.18 15.93
CA ASP A 341 12.55 -6.76 16.30
C ASP A 341 13.09 -5.64 15.39
N GLU A 342 12.70 -5.68 14.11
CA GLU A 342 13.03 -4.65 13.13
C GLU A 342 12.39 -3.28 13.43
N LEU A 343 11.39 -3.23 14.32
CA LEU A 343 10.70 -2.01 14.73
C LEU A 343 11.35 -1.33 15.95
N GLY A 344 12.45 -1.85 16.49
CA GLY A 344 13.05 -1.33 17.73
C GLY A 344 13.34 0.17 17.69
N ARG A 345 13.94 0.68 16.60
CA ARG A 345 14.21 2.13 16.43
C ARG A 345 12.94 2.96 16.29
N LEU A 346 11.95 2.46 15.55
CA LEU A 346 10.66 3.11 15.41
C LEU A 346 9.97 3.22 16.77
N ARG A 347 10.00 2.14 17.56
CA ARG A 347 9.44 2.08 18.91
C ARG A 347 10.07 3.12 19.83
N GLU A 348 11.39 3.22 19.84
CA GLU A 348 12.11 4.24 20.63
C GLU A 348 11.69 5.66 20.26
N GLU A 349 11.65 5.99 18.96
CA GLU A 349 11.24 7.32 18.50
C GLU A 349 9.76 7.60 18.73
N HIS A 350 8.87 6.61 18.57
CA HIS A 350 7.44 6.76 18.85
C HIS A 350 7.18 7.07 20.34
N LEU A 351 7.89 6.41 21.26
CA LEU A 351 7.78 6.69 22.70
C LEU A 351 8.29 8.11 23.05
N LYS A 352 9.36 8.58 22.39
CA LYS A 352 9.82 9.97 22.53
C LYS A 352 8.78 10.96 21.99
N TRP A 353 8.23 10.68 20.81
CA TRP A 353 7.19 11.50 20.18
C TRP A 353 5.96 11.64 21.08
N ARG A 354 5.50 10.56 21.74
CA ARG A 354 4.40 10.64 22.71
C ARG A 354 4.68 11.53 23.90
N ARG A 355 5.89 11.44 24.46
CA ARG A 355 6.29 12.32 25.58
C ARG A 355 6.24 13.77 25.15
N TRP A 356 6.84 14.08 24.01
CA TRP A 356 6.81 15.43 23.44
C TRP A 356 5.38 15.91 23.17
N GLY A 357 4.52 15.07 22.58
CA GLY A 357 3.11 15.44 22.31
C GLY A 357 2.30 15.75 23.57
N ARG A 358 2.55 15.05 24.68
CA ARG A 358 1.93 15.38 25.98
C ARG A 358 2.46 16.67 26.58
N GLU A 359 3.74 16.96 26.41
CA GLU A 359 4.36 18.18 26.91
C GLU A 359 3.88 19.41 26.15
N GLU A 360 3.79 19.32 24.82
CA GLU A 360 3.42 20.43 23.94
C GLU A 360 1.90 20.68 23.92
N TYR A 361 1.10 19.61 23.85
CA TYR A 361 -0.34 19.71 23.58
C TYR A 361 -1.24 19.24 24.73
N SER A 362 -0.65 18.75 25.82
CA SER A 362 -1.30 18.39 27.09
C SER A 362 -2.73 17.82 26.94
N GLU A 363 -3.76 18.66 27.10
CA GLU A 363 -5.17 18.29 27.11
C GLU A 363 -5.68 17.75 25.78
N THR A 364 -5.29 18.35 24.64
CA THR A 364 -5.76 17.88 23.32
C THR A 364 -5.14 16.53 22.96
N PHE A 365 -3.85 16.34 23.28
CA PHE A 365 -3.18 15.05 23.08
C PHE A 365 -3.81 13.92 23.92
N GLY A 366 -4.16 14.20 25.18
CA GLY A 366 -4.89 13.26 26.03
C GLY A 366 -6.22 12.82 25.41
N LYS A 367 -6.99 13.78 24.87
CA LYS A 367 -8.28 13.52 24.21
C LYS A 367 -8.15 12.67 22.94
N LEU A 368 -7.13 12.93 22.13
CA LEU A 368 -6.90 12.17 20.89
C LEU A 368 -6.42 10.74 21.12
N THR A 369 -5.78 10.47 22.26
CA THR A 369 -5.19 9.15 22.57
C THR A 369 -6.16 8.17 23.24
N THR A 370 -7.39 8.61 23.53
CA THR A 370 -8.47 7.76 24.06
C THR A 370 -8.83 6.60 23.11
N PRO A 371 -9.53 5.54 23.58
CA PRO A 371 -10.04 4.46 22.73
C PRO A 371 -10.87 4.94 21.55
N SER A 372 -11.61 6.03 21.77
CA SER A 372 -12.45 6.66 20.77
C SER A 372 -11.73 7.72 19.91
N GLY A 373 -10.46 8.02 20.14
CA GLY A 373 -9.72 9.05 19.40
C GLY A 373 -8.88 8.52 18.23
N VAL A 374 -8.51 9.42 17.31
CA VAL A 374 -7.70 9.13 16.10
C VAL A 374 -6.28 8.65 16.43
N PHE A 375 -5.75 9.03 17.60
CA PHE A 375 -4.43 8.63 18.10
C PHE A 375 -4.50 7.53 19.16
N HIS A 376 -5.53 6.67 19.10
CA HIS A 376 -5.70 5.55 20.04
C HIS A 376 -4.36 4.81 20.30
N LEU A 377 -3.98 4.71 21.57
CA LEU A 377 -2.65 4.27 22.01
C LEU A 377 -2.19 2.95 21.36
N GLY A 378 -3.04 1.92 21.31
CA GLY A 378 -2.65 0.65 20.69
C GLY A 378 -2.64 0.68 19.15
N MET A 379 -3.55 1.44 18.55
CA MET A 379 -3.73 1.42 17.10
C MET A 379 -2.72 2.30 16.39
N ARG A 380 -2.40 3.49 16.94
CA ARG A 380 -1.49 4.43 16.30
C ARG A 380 -0.12 3.82 16.06
N PHE A 381 0.49 3.18 17.06
CA PHE A 381 1.80 2.56 16.87
C PHE A 381 1.76 1.43 15.82
N TYR A 382 0.68 0.67 15.77
CA TYR A 382 0.51 -0.34 14.72
C TYR A 382 0.42 0.31 13.33
N LEU A 383 -0.30 1.43 13.20
CA LEU A 383 -0.35 2.22 11.97
C LEU A 383 1.01 2.83 11.60
N ASP A 384 1.80 3.26 12.58
CA ASP A 384 3.16 3.78 12.37
C ASP A 384 4.08 2.66 11.89
N ALA A 385 3.95 1.46 12.44
CA ALA A 385 4.68 0.29 11.95
C ALA A 385 4.29 -0.04 10.49
N ARG A 386 3.01 0.12 10.13
CA ARG A 386 2.54 -0.04 8.75
C ARG A 386 3.09 1.04 7.81
N LEU A 387 3.06 2.29 8.24
CA LEU A 387 3.65 3.41 7.51
C LEU A 387 5.15 3.20 7.32
N PHE A 388 5.86 2.82 8.38
CA PHE A 388 7.27 2.47 8.34
C PHE A 388 7.58 1.32 7.39
N GLY A 389 6.73 0.29 7.35
CA GLY A 389 6.84 -0.83 6.42
C GLY A 389 6.71 -0.39 4.95
N ALA A 390 5.74 0.48 4.65
CA ALA A 390 5.56 1.05 3.31
C ALA A 390 6.75 1.93 2.89
N ILE A 391 7.25 2.76 3.82
CA ILE A 391 8.45 3.58 3.65
C ILE A 391 9.69 2.69 3.42
N THR A 392 9.81 1.59 4.15
CA THR A 392 10.90 0.62 3.99
C THR A 392 10.88 -0.03 2.62
N ARG A 393 9.70 -0.39 2.10
CA ARG A 393 9.53 -0.87 0.72
C ARG A 393 9.98 0.19 -0.30
N PHE A 394 9.60 1.45 -0.11
CA PHE A 394 10.08 2.54 -0.97
C PHE A 394 11.61 2.69 -0.93
N TYR A 395 12.20 2.68 0.27
CA TYR A 395 13.65 2.83 0.42
C TYR A 395 14.44 1.60 -0.02
N GLY A 396 13.79 0.42 -0.06
CA GLY A 396 14.40 -0.87 -0.35
C GLY A 396 15.31 -1.39 0.77
N LYS A 397 15.21 -0.82 1.98
CA LYS A 397 15.90 -1.25 3.22
C LYS A 397 15.42 -0.43 4.42
N ILE A 398 15.61 -0.97 5.61
CA ILE A 398 15.40 -0.27 6.88
C ILE A 398 16.47 0.81 7.03
N THR A 399 16.06 2.04 7.37
CA THR A 399 16.97 3.18 7.56
C THR A 399 16.46 4.12 8.65
N ASP A 400 17.36 4.88 9.27
CA ASP A 400 16.97 5.93 10.23
C ASP A 400 16.13 7.03 9.55
N LYS A 401 16.34 7.27 8.25
CA LYS A 401 15.50 8.18 7.47
C LYS A 401 14.05 7.71 7.41
N ALA A 402 13.81 6.40 7.32
CA ALA A 402 12.45 5.86 7.35
C ALA A 402 11.74 6.16 8.67
N VAL A 403 12.46 6.09 9.81
CA VAL A 403 11.91 6.46 11.13
C VAL A 403 11.65 7.96 11.19
N LYS A 404 12.57 8.77 10.67
CA LYS A 404 12.40 10.23 10.59
C LYS A 404 11.18 10.61 9.76
N ASP A 405 10.98 10.00 8.61
CA ASP A 405 9.84 10.29 7.73
C ASP A 405 8.50 9.92 8.41
N VAL A 406 8.44 8.82 9.18
CA VAL A 406 7.24 8.50 10.00
C VAL A 406 6.98 9.61 11.00
N ARG A 407 8.00 10.02 11.75
CA ARG A 407 7.88 11.09 12.75
C ARG A 407 7.43 12.41 12.13
N GLU A 408 8.01 12.82 11.00
CA GLU A 408 7.61 14.04 10.28
C GLU A 408 6.13 13.99 9.89
N ILE A 409 5.65 12.84 9.39
CA ILE A 409 4.24 12.65 9.04
C ILE A 409 3.35 12.69 10.30
N ASP A 410 3.74 12.02 11.38
CA ASP A 410 2.98 11.99 12.64
C ASP A 410 2.89 13.37 13.30
N ASP A 411 3.98 14.14 13.30
CA ASP A 411 4.02 15.53 13.78
C ASP A 411 3.00 16.38 13.01
N THR A 412 3.00 16.26 11.68
CA THR A 412 2.07 16.96 10.81
C THR A 412 0.61 16.57 11.08
N ILE A 413 0.31 15.28 11.21
CA ILE A 413 -1.05 14.81 11.54
C ILE A 413 -1.47 15.34 12.92
N LEU A 414 -0.60 15.28 13.92
CA LEU A 414 -0.92 15.75 15.27
C LEU A 414 -1.26 17.25 15.27
N ASN A 415 -0.45 18.06 14.60
CA ASN A 415 -0.68 19.50 14.48
C ASN A 415 -2.04 19.80 13.84
N GLU A 416 -2.39 19.08 12.77
CA GLU A 416 -3.69 19.24 12.09
C GLU A 416 -4.87 18.87 13.01
N TRP A 417 -4.81 17.72 13.67
CA TRP A 417 -5.88 17.26 14.53
C TRP A 417 -6.03 18.08 15.83
N ASN A 418 -4.95 18.68 16.32
CA ASN A 418 -5.03 19.65 17.42
C ASN A 418 -5.88 20.86 17.03
N VAL A 419 -5.66 21.41 15.83
CA VAL A 419 -6.46 22.54 15.33
C VAL A 419 -7.93 22.14 15.15
N VAL A 420 -8.19 20.94 14.63
CA VAL A 420 -9.55 20.39 14.54
C VAL A 420 -10.20 20.28 15.92
N LEU A 421 -9.49 19.72 16.91
CA LEU A 421 -10.01 19.58 18.26
C LEU A 421 -10.33 20.92 18.90
N ASP A 422 -9.47 21.93 18.81
CA ASP A 422 -9.74 23.25 19.39
C ASP A 422 -11.06 23.85 18.87
N GLU A 423 -11.40 23.55 17.62
CA GLU A 423 -12.67 23.96 17.03
C GLU A 423 -13.84 23.08 17.45
N ILE A 424 -13.68 21.75 17.49
CA ILE A 424 -14.69 20.82 17.99
C ILE A 424 -15.02 21.16 19.43
N ILE A 425 -14.02 21.52 20.24
CA ILE A 425 -14.19 21.87 21.65
C ILE A 425 -15.21 23.01 21.80
N ARG A 426 -15.13 24.00 20.90
CA ARG A 426 -16.00 25.17 20.89
C ARG A 426 -17.38 24.90 20.28
N LYS A 427 -17.51 23.91 19.39
CA LYS A 427 -18.72 23.70 18.57
C LYS A 427 -19.55 22.46 18.95
N ARG A 428 -18.94 21.43 19.54
CA ARG A 428 -19.52 20.11 19.85
C ARG A 428 -18.95 19.55 21.17
N PRO A 429 -19.24 20.19 22.32
CA PRO A 429 -18.68 19.80 23.62
C PRO A 429 -19.04 18.37 24.04
N GLU A 430 -20.16 17.82 23.57
CA GLU A 430 -20.63 16.46 23.85
C GLU A 430 -19.65 15.36 23.39
N VAL A 431 -18.90 15.59 22.31
CA VAL A 431 -17.88 14.65 21.82
C VAL A 431 -16.69 14.63 22.77
N ILE A 432 -16.26 15.79 23.26
CA ILE A 432 -15.17 15.91 24.23
C ILE A 432 -15.55 15.23 25.55
N MET A 433 -16.77 15.49 26.06
CA MET A 433 -17.21 14.97 27.36
C MET A 433 -17.22 13.44 27.38
N LYS A 434 -17.47 12.80 26.24
CA LYS A 434 -17.36 11.34 26.10
C LYS A 434 -15.89 10.89 26.17
N LEU A 435 -14.99 11.59 25.50
CA LEU A 435 -13.55 11.29 25.50
C LEU A 435 -12.93 11.53 26.90
N GLU A 436 -13.33 12.59 27.60
CA GLU A 436 -12.89 12.92 28.96
C GLU A 436 -13.36 11.86 29.97
N LYS A 437 -14.63 11.45 29.92
CA LYS A 437 -15.14 10.36 30.78
C LYS A 437 -14.44 9.03 30.52
N GLU A 438 -14.09 8.73 29.26
CA GLU A 438 -13.30 7.55 28.91
C GLU A 438 -11.87 7.67 29.48
N TYR A 439 -11.26 8.86 29.48
CA TYR A 439 -9.92 9.10 30.02
C TYR A 439 -9.87 9.00 31.55
N GLU A 440 -10.82 9.62 32.26
CA GLU A 440 -10.90 9.64 33.72
C GLU A 440 -11.16 8.27 34.35
N HIS A 441 -11.83 7.36 33.63
CA HIS A 441 -12.13 6.01 34.14
C HIS A 441 -10.89 5.14 34.41
N TYR A 442 -9.77 5.42 33.74
CA TYR A 442 -8.56 4.58 33.79
C TYR A 442 -7.39 5.21 34.57
N ILE A 443 -7.61 6.34 35.26
CA ILE A 443 -6.52 7.13 35.85
C ILE A 443 -6.66 7.28 37.37
N PRO A 444 -5.64 6.88 38.15
CA PRO A 444 -5.57 7.19 39.58
C PRO A 444 -5.52 8.70 39.84
N HIS A 445 -6.09 9.16 40.96
CA HIS A 445 -6.07 10.58 41.35
C HIS A 445 -4.68 11.09 41.80
N ASP A 446 -3.73 10.18 42.06
CA ASP A 446 -2.34 10.51 42.42
C ASP A 446 -1.52 10.76 41.15
N VAL A 447 -0.96 11.97 41.02
CA VAL A 447 -0.17 12.43 39.86
C VAL A 447 1.02 11.51 39.58
N ARG A 448 1.69 10.98 40.61
CA ARG A 448 2.83 10.07 40.41
C ARG A 448 2.36 8.71 39.90
N ALA A 449 1.27 8.18 40.46
CA ALA A 449 0.68 6.93 40.02
C ALA A 449 0.14 7.04 38.57
N GLN A 450 -0.53 8.14 38.24
CA GLN A 450 -0.98 8.44 36.87
C GLN A 450 0.19 8.44 35.89
N LYS A 451 1.29 9.13 36.21
CA LYS A 451 2.47 9.18 35.35
C LYS A 451 3.10 7.79 35.14
N ALA A 452 3.22 7.00 36.20
CA ALA A 452 3.77 5.64 36.10
C ALA A 452 2.85 4.70 35.28
N LEU A 453 1.53 4.79 35.47
CA LEU A 453 0.57 4.01 34.71
C LEU A 453 0.54 4.41 33.23
N GLN A 454 0.67 5.70 32.91
CA GLN A 454 0.81 6.19 31.54
C GLN A 454 2.05 5.62 30.84
N ILE A 455 3.20 5.61 31.52
CA ILE A 455 4.43 4.99 31.00
C ILE A 455 4.19 3.50 30.70
N PHE A 456 3.49 2.79 31.60
CA PHE A 456 3.14 1.39 31.37
C PHE A 456 2.22 1.20 30.17
N HIS A 457 1.16 2.01 30.04
CA HIS A 457 0.25 1.97 28.89
C HIS A 457 0.98 2.21 27.57
N ASP A 458 1.94 3.13 27.52
CA ASP A 458 2.73 3.37 26.32
C ASP A 458 3.58 2.15 25.95
N LEU A 459 4.29 1.58 26.91
CA LEU A 459 5.09 0.38 26.70
C LEU A 459 4.22 -0.81 26.26
N ALA A 460 3.10 -1.03 26.93
CA ALA A 460 2.16 -2.09 26.59
C ALA A 460 1.56 -1.90 25.20
N SER A 461 1.25 -0.66 24.81
CA SER A 461 0.68 -0.35 23.49
C SER A 461 1.64 -0.60 22.33
N THR A 462 2.94 -0.61 22.60
CA THR A 462 3.98 -0.92 21.61
C THR A 462 4.38 -2.39 21.60
N SER A 463 3.83 -3.21 22.50
CA SER A 463 4.12 -4.63 22.63
C SER A 463 3.09 -5.48 21.87
N PRO A 464 3.51 -6.53 21.12
CA PRO A 464 2.59 -7.37 20.35
C PRO A 464 1.48 -8.03 21.19
N ASN A 465 1.77 -8.37 22.44
CA ASN A 465 0.85 -9.06 23.35
C ASN A 465 0.39 -8.17 24.51
N GLY A 466 0.81 -6.89 24.54
CA GLY A 466 0.61 -6.00 25.69
C GLY A 466 1.44 -6.36 26.92
N GLU A 467 2.45 -7.22 26.76
CA GLU A 467 3.37 -7.62 27.83
C GLU A 467 4.57 -6.68 27.86
N VAL A 468 4.94 -6.23 29.06
CA VAL A 468 6.07 -5.33 29.31
C VAL A 468 7.00 -6.02 30.30
N THR A 469 8.30 -6.03 30.04
CA THR A 469 9.25 -6.59 31.03
C THR A 469 9.40 -5.66 32.22
N ARG A 470 9.60 -6.22 33.40
CA ARG A 470 9.80 -5.44 34.63
C ARG A 470 11.00 -4.49 34.51
N GLU A 471 12.09 -4.95 33.88
CA GLU A 471 13.30 -4.15 33.65
C GLU A 471 13.06 -2.99 32.68
N GLU A 472 12.26 -3.21 31.63
CA GLU A 472 11.88 -2.17 30.67
C GLU A 472 10.99 -1.11 31.32
N PHE A 473 10.02 -1.53 32.12
CA PHE A 473 9.15 -0.60 32.83
C PHE A 473 9.94 0.25 33.83
N LEU A 474 10.82 -0.38 34.61
CA LEU A 474 11.70 0.32 35.55
C LEU A 474 12.59 1.34 34.84
N ARG A 475 13.20 0.97 33.72
CA ARG A 475 14.06 1.85 32.93
C ARG A 475 13.32 3.08 32.40
N GLU A 476 12.12 2.92 31.86
CA GLU A 476 11.34 4.06 31.38
C GLU A 476 10.78 4.92 32.52
N MET A 477 10.44 4.35 33.68
CA MET A 477 10.10 5.15 34.87
C MET A 477 11.29 6.00 35.32
N MET A 478 12.50 5.45 35.36
CA MET A 478 13.70 6.23 35.69
C MET A 478 13.93 7.36 34.68
N ARG A 479 13.77 7.09 33.37
CA ARG A 479 13.81 8.14 32.32
C ARG A 479 12.72 9.20 32.49
N GLY A 480 11.58 8.81 33.05
CA GLY A 480 10.47 9.70 33.43
C GLY A 480 10.69 10.49 34.72
N GLY A 481 11.85 10.35 35.39
CA GLY A 481 12.23 11.10 36.58
C GLY A 481 11.92 10.43 37.92
N PHE A 482 11.59 9.13 37.93
CA PHE A 482 11.46 8.36 39.17
C PHE A 482 12.84 7.91 39.67
N ASN A 483 13.02 7.85 40.99
CA ASN A 483 14.17 7.15 41.56
C ASN A 483 13.89 5.62 41.52
N GLU A 484 14.93 4.79 41.63
CA GLU A 484 14.80 3.34 41.49
C GLU A 484 13.90 2.70 42.57
N ARG A 485 14.02 3.18 43.83
CA ARG A 485 13.25 2.66 44.96
C ARG A 485 11.76 2.97 44.85
N ASP A 486 11.40 4.22 44.59
CA ASP A 486 10.02 4.66 44.38
C ASP A 486 9.40 3.94 43.16
N ALA A 487 10.19 3.70 42.10
CA ALA A 487 9.74 2.97 40.92
C ALA A 487 9.39 1.51 41.26
N LEU A 488 10.24 0.82 42.02
CA LEU A 488 9.99 -0.55 42.48
C LEU A 488 8.77 -0.61 43.40
N ASP A 489 8.68 0.30 44.36
CA ASP A 489 7.54 0.39 45.29
C ASP A 489 6.23 0.66 44.53
N MET A 490 6.26 1.48 43.47
CA MET A 490 5.10 1.75 42.62
C MET A 490 4.66 0.53 41.81
N ILE A 491 5.60 -0.25 41.27
CA ILE A 491 5.30 -1.51 40.56
C ILE A 491 4.57 -2.47 41.49
N GLU A 492 5.11 -2.70 42.70
CA GLU A 492 4.48 -3.58 43.69
C GLU A 492 3.10 -3.06 44.10
N ARG A 493 2.96 -1.74 44.27
CA ARG A 493 1.66 -1.13 44.55
C ARG A 493 0.66 -1.38 43.43
N PHE A 494 1.04 -1.27 42.17
CA PHE A 494 0.15 -1.56 41.03
C PHE A 494 -0.25 -3.02 40.93
N ILE A 495 0.65 -3.94 41.29
CA ILE A 495 0.34 -5.38 41.36
C ILE A 495 -0.65 -5.64 42.50
N ALA A 496 -0.38 -5.10 43.69
CA ALA A 496 -1.22 -5.29 44.87
C ALA A 496 -2.63 -4.68 44.72
N THR A 497 -2.73 -3.56 44.01
CA THR A 497 -4.01 -2.86 43.75
C THR A 497 -4.74 -3.38 42.52
N GLY A 498 -4.12 -4.27 41.74
CA GLY A 498 -4.74 -4.93 40.59
C GLY A 498 -4.81 -4.08 39.32
N TYR A 499 -3.97 -3.04 39.17
CA TYR A 499 -3.83 -2.34 37.88
C TYR A 499 -3.00 -3.13 36.86
N ILE A 500 -2.01 -3.89 37.36
CA ILE A 500 -1.09 -4.69 36.57
C ILE A 500 -1.01 -6.08 37.21
N TYR A 501 -0.84 -7.14 36.41
CA TYR A 501 -0.59 -8.49 36.89
C TYR A 501 0.63 -9.12 36.20
N GLU A 502 1.18 -10.17 36.80
CA GLU A 502 2.37 -10.88 36.31
C GLU A 502 1.97 -12.23 35.72
N PRO A 503 1.67 -12.33 34.40
CA PRO A 503 1.34 -13.61 33.75
C PRO A 503 2.48 -14.63 33.80
N PHE A 504 3.73 -14.18 33.75
CA PHE A 504 4.93 -14.99 33.84
C PHE A 504 6.00 -14.21 34.62
N PRO A 505 6.92 -14.89 35.34
CA PRO A 505 7.98 -14.21 36.08
C PRO A 505 8.74 -13.20 35.22
N GLY A 506 8.79 -11.94 35.66
CA GLY A 506 9.42 -10.81 34.98
C GLY A 506 8.59 -10.13 33.88
N LYS A 507 7.37 -10.63 33.59
CA LYS A 507 6.48 -10.09 32.54
C LYS A 507 5.23 -9.50 33.19
N LEU A 508 5.00 -8.22 32.96
CA LEU A 508 3.87 -7.46 33.49
C LEU A 508 2.83 -7.21 32.39
N ARG A 509 1.55 -7.15 32.76
CA ARG A 509 0.44 -6.84 31.85
C ARG A 509 -0.68 -6.08 32.56
N LEU A 510 -1.36 -5.18 31.85
CA LEU A 510 -2.52 -4.45 32.39
C LEU A 510 -3.68 -5.40 32.68
N VAL A 511 -4.33 -5.20 33.82
CA VAL A 511 -5.65 -5.78 34.10
C VAL A 511 -6.68 -4.94 33.33
N ARG A 512 -7.50 -5.59 32.49
CA ARG A 512 -8.46 -4.91 31.61
C ARG A 512 -9.82 -4.70 32.24
#